data_AF-A0A838WLX3-F1
#
_entry.id   AF-A0A838WLX3-F1
#
_cell.length_a   1.000
_cell.length_b   1.000
_cell.length_c   1.000
_cell.angle_alpha   90.00
_cell.angle_beta   90.00
_cell.angle_gamma   90.00
#
_symmetry.space_group_name_H-M   'P 1'
#
loop_
_entity.id
_entity.type
_entity.pdbx_description
1 polymer ?
#
loop_
_entity_poly.entity_id
_entity_poly.type
_entity_poly.pdbx_seq_one_letter_code
_entity_poly.pdbx_strand_id
1 'polypeptide(L)' 'MRRELYDISQPVHADTPVWPGDAPCRLAWTMQRAEGASVNVAELRLSAHTGTHA' A
#
# COMPACT_ATOMS: atom_id res chain seq x y z
N MET A 1 15.97 -18.50 23.21
CA MET A 1 14.63 -17.88 23.31
C MET A 1 14.37 -17.12 22.01
N ARG A 2 13.27 -17.38 21.31
CA ARG A 2 12.93 -16.63 20.08
C ARG A 2 12.34 -15.28 20.51
N ARG A 3 12.90 -14.17 20.05
CA ARG A 3 12.30 -12.85 20.29
C ARG A 3 10.99 -12.75 19.51
N GLU A 4 9.94 -12.29 20.17
CA GLU A 4 8.69 -11.93 19.51
C GLU A 4 8.87 -10.57 18.80
N LEU A 5 8.38 -10.48 17.57
CA LEU A 5 8.35 -9.24 16.81
C LEU A 5 6.92 -8.71 16.84
N TYR A 6 6.78 -7.45 17.20
CA TYR A 6 5.51 -6.73 17.12
C TYR A 6 5.56 -5.82 15.89
N ASP A 7 4.60 -5.99 14.99
CA ASP A 7 4.39 -5.03 13.91
C ASP A 7 3.71 -3.79 14.48
N ILE A 8 4.33 -2.64 14.28
CA ILE A 8 3.86 -1.32 14.72
C ILE A 8 3.46 -0.43 13.55
N SER A 9 3.43 -1.01 12.35
CA SER A 9 3.09 -0.30 11.11
C SER A 9 1.59 -0.23 10.95
N GLN A 10 1.07 0.92 10.55
CA GLN A 10 -0.32 1.04 10.13
C GLN A 10 -0.51 0.34 8.77
N PRO A 11 -1.63 -0.38 8.55
CA PRO A 11 -1.96 -0.90 7.22
C PRO A 11 -2.21 0.26 6.25
N VAL A 12 -1.66 0.16 5.03
CA VAL A 12 -1.84 1.15 3.96
C VAL A 12 -2.77 0.59 2.88
N HIS A 13 -3.87 1.29 2.62
CA HIS A 13 -4.91 0.96 1.65
C HIS A 13 -5.57 2.23 1.09
N ALA A 14 -6.50 2.08 0.15
CA ALA A 14 -7.13 3.21 -0.55
C ALA A 14 -7.87 4.18 0.37
N ASP A 15 -8.34 3.70 1.53
CA ASP A 15 -9.06 4.49 2.54
C ASP A 15 -8.16 4.94 3.70
N THR A 16 -6.84 4.72 3.62
CA THR A 16 -5.92 5.22 4.64
C THR A 16 -6.03 6.75 4.72
N PRO A 17 -6.31 7.32 5.91
CA PRO A 17 -6.38 8.76 6.06
C PRO A 17 -5.06 9.43 5.65
N VAL A 18 -5.18 10.53 4.91
CA VAL A 18 -4.06 11.36 4.48
C VAL A 18 -4.24 12.79 4.97
N TRP A 19 -3.18 13.57 4.92
CA TRP A 19 -3.26 15.00 5.23
C TRP A 19 -4.21 15.70 4.23
N PRO A 20 -5.06 16.65 4.68
CA PRO A 20 -5.95 17.37 3.77
C PRO A 20 -5.20 18.03 2.60
N GLY A 21 -5.53 17.63 1.37
CA GLY A 21 -4.91 18.12 0.14
C GLY A 21 -3.70 17.30 -0.36
N ASP A 22 -3.23 16.31 0.39
CA ASP A 22 -2.14 15.42 -0.03
C ASP A 22 -2.63 14.29 -0.95
N ALA A 23 -1.69 13.61 -1.61
CA ALA A 23 -1.97 12.52 -2.53
C ALA A 23 -2.56 11.31 -1.79
N PRO A 24 -3.77 10.84 -2.15
CA PRO A 24 -4.34 9.64 -1.57
C PRO A 24 -3.55 8.40 -2.02
N CYS A 25 -3.53 7.36 -1.18
CA CYS A 25 -3.03 6.05 -1.58
C CYS A 25 -3.94 5.44 -2.65
N ARG A 26 -3.36 5.02 -3.78
CA ARG A 26 -4.05 4.34 -4.88
C ARG A 26 -3.26 3.12 -5.31
N LEU A 27 -4.01 2.04 -5.56
CA LEU A 27 -3.52 0.82 -6.18
C LEU A 27 -4.30 0.63 -7.48
N ALA A 28 -3.59 0.49 -8.59
CA ALA A 28 -4.19 0.19 -9.88
C ALA A 28 -3.52 -1.05 -10.48
N TRP A 29 -4.30 -2.02 -10.95
CA TRP A 29 -3.75 -3.17 -11.65
C TRP A 29 -3.27 -2.78 -13.04
N THR A 30 -2.03 -3.14 -13.37
CA THR A 30 -1.46 -3.00 -14.71
C THR A 30 -1.44 -4.33 -15.46
N MET A 31 -1.46 -5.45 -14.73
CA MET A 31 -1.62 -6.80 -15.28
C MET A 31 -2.41 -7.67 -14.28
N GLN A 32 -3.34 -8.49 -14.77
CA GLN A 32 -4.13 -9.38 -13.93
C GLN A 32 -4.15 -10.81 -14.50
N ARG A 33 -3.87 -11.79 -13.66
CA ARG A 33 -3.96 -13.22 -14.00
C ARG A 33 -5.36 -13.64 -14.40
N ALA A 34 -6.37 -13.03 -13.78
CA ALA A 34 -7.77 -13.26 -14.15
C ALA A 34 -8.09 -12.85 -15.60
N GLU A 35 -7.29 -11.96 -16.18
CA GLU A 35 -7.40 -11.47 -17.56
C GLU A 35 -6.39 -12.16 -18.49
N GLY A 36 -5.72 -13.24 -18.03
CA GLY A 36 -4.79 -14.04 -18.83
C GLY A 36 -3.32 -13.65 -18.71
N ALA A 37 -2.96 -12.68 -17.86
CA ALA A 37 -1.55 -12.38 -17.58
C ALA A 37 -0.87 -13.53 -16.80
N SER A 38 0.45 -13.62 -16.90
CA SER A 38 1.22 -14.61 -16.13
C SER A 38 1.25 -14.30 -14.63
N VAL A 39 1.19 -13.02 -14.26
CA VAL A 39 1.28 -12.50 -12.90
C VAL A 39 0.31 -11.34 -12.67
N ASN A 40 0.04 -11.02 -11.40
CA ASN A 40 -0.64 -9.79 -11.03
C ASN A 40 0.42 -8.71 -10.78
N VAL A 41 0.28 -7.57 -11.45
CA VAL A 41 1.17 -6.41 -11.27
C VAL A 41 0.30 -5.20 -11.00
N ALA A 42 0.67 -4.42 -9.98
CA ALA A 42 0.00 -3.20 -9.63
C ALA A 42 0.96 -2.01 -9.62
N GLU A 43 0.44 -0.85 -10.01
CA GLU A 43 1.03 0.45 -9.71
C GLU A 43 0.54 0.93 -8.35
N LEU A 44 1.45 1.46 -7.54
CA LEU A 44 1.16 2.14 -6.28
C LEU A 44 1.52 3.62 -6.41
N ARG A 45 0.57 4.49 -6.05
CA ARG A 45 0.78 5.93 -5.93
C ARG A 45 0.29 6.39 -4.58
N LEU A 46 1.16 7.05 -3.82
CA LEU A 46 0.89 7.54 -2.48
C LEU A 46 1.84 8.68 -2.12
N SER A 47 1.49 9.48 -1.12
CA SER A 47 2.43 10.36 -0.43
C SER A 47 3.39 9.55 0.45
N ALA A 48 4.66 9.96 0.52
CA ALA A 48 5.63 9.37 1.45
C ALA A 48 5.24 9.57 2.93
N HIS A 49 4.32 10.51 3.20
CA HIS A 49 3.79 10.77 4.54
C HIS A 49 2.50 9.97 4.87
N THR A 50 2.19 8.93 4.09
CA THR A 50 1.03 8.07 4.33
C THR A 50 1.36 6.94 5.31
N GLY A 51 0.61 6.82 6.41
CA GLY A 51 0.80 5.76 7.42
C GLY A 51 2.08 5.93 8.25
N THR A 52 2.64 4.82 8.74
CA THR A 52 3.90 4.82 9.49
C THR A 52 5.08 5.14 8.56
N HIS A 53 5.80 6.24 8.81
CA HIS A 53 6.92 6.71 7.98
C HIS A 53 8.01 7.39 8.84
N ALA A 54 9.12 7.79 8.20
CA ALA A 54 10.24 8.50 8.79
C ALA A 54 10.43 9.89 8.16
#